data_AF-A0A367F673-F1
#
_entry.id   AF-A0A367F673-F1
#
_cell.length_a   1.000
_cell.length_b   1.000
_cell.length_c   1.000
_cell.angle_alpha   90.00
_cell.angle_beta   90.00
_cell.angle_gamma   90.00
#
_symmetry.space_group_name_H-M   'P 1'
#
loop_
_entity.id
_entity.type
_entity.pdbx_description
1 polymer ?
#
loop_
_entity_poly.entity_id
_entity_poly.type
_entity_poly.pdbx_seq_one_letter_code
_entity_poly.pdbx_strand_id
1 'polypeptide(L)'
;MRAAAAALCFVLALISVPAQPAAATVSAVRLPGGKATYVVSQGHLKGASSQNWVRLGSYRFAADGTVTAALYLWWQRHPEARQRTGIVPDLGCTTKAGGSGSRPRTCEVLTAGGFTGAPDESRTGTFTVSGNVLTIRWKIAQTWTEQWYVRPSPDGRLARLDLKHSTLATHGYGYGSNAALGTRRAMSSVKAFPGSLRQDLTSWAGGKLVTSSGQPFGHSAFRACATTTSCLTYLQPSSRGACQKSGGCPKYGGGTRPNISSIQYYLTKISNSDRRDTLWHWCTCLAMERGEFCYTGNSHVKPLMQIIDDKGAFRGWVGAEASFSTGSRAADMMAVFRITDFR
;
A
#
# COMPACT_ATOMS: atom_id res chain seq x y z
N MET A 1 -12.70 56.03 -82.67
CA MET A 1 -11.98 55.41 -81.53
C MET A 1 -12.68 55.95 -80.27
N ARG A 2 -13.48 55.21 -79.47
CA ARG A 2 -13.13 54.08 -78.58
C ARG A 2 -11.81 54.34 -77.83
N ALA A 3 -11.64 54.23 -76.51
CA ALA A 3 -12.49 53.89 -75.36
C ALA A 3 -11.66 54.20 -74.07
N ALA A 4 -12.14 54.28 -72.82
CA ALA A 4 -13.47 54.37 -72.18
C ALA A 4 -13.28 54.84 -70.71
N ALA A 5 -14.35 55.12 -69.94
CA ALA A 5 -14.27 55.48 -68.52
C ALA A 5 -14.48 54.26 -67.60
N ALA A 6 -13.60 54.07 -66.60
CA ALA A 6 -13.72 52.99 -65.61
C ALA A 6 -14.25 53.53 -64.28
N ALA A 7 -15.47 53.09 -63.90
CA ALA A 7 -16.04 53.36 -62.59
C ALA A 7 -15.66 52.25 -61.60
N LEU A 8 -15.15 52.60 -60.42
CA LEU A 8 -14.70 51.65 -59.40
C LEU A 8 -15.75 51.51 -58.29
N CYS A 9 -16.56 50.46 -58.33
CA CYS A 9 -17.54 50.17 -57.29
C CYS A 9 -16.88 49.48 -56.08
N PHE A 10 -16.89 50.14 -54.92
CA PHE A 10 -16.54 49.52 -53.64
C PHE A 10 -17.75 48.75 -53.08
N VAL A 11 -17.65 47.42 -53.02
CA VAL A 11 -18.67 46.57 -52.38
C VAL A 11 -18.26 46.31 -50.93
N LEU A 12 -19.05 46.84 -49.98
CA LEU A 12 -18.88 46.56 -48.55
C LEU A 12 -19.46 45.17 -48.23
N ALA A 13 -18.59 44.17 -48.05
CA ALA A 13 -19.02 42.85 -47.60
C ALA A 13 -19.16 42.82 -46.06
N LEU A 14 -20.39 42.78 -45.54
CA LEU A 14 -20.62 42.48 -44.13
C LEU A 14 -20.30 41.00 -43.87
N ILE A 15 -19.20 40.75 -43.14
CA ILE A 15 -18.82 39.41 -42.72
C ILE A 15 -19.61 39.06 -41.44
N SER A 16 -20.69 38.29 -41.61
CA SER A 16 -21.47 37.73 -40.51
C SER A 16 -20.66 36.67 -39.74
N VAL A 17 -19.93 37.09 -38.71
CA VAL A 17 -19.21 36.17 -37.83
C VAL A 17 -20.23 35.35 -37.02
N PRO A 18 -20.26 34.01 -37.14
CA PRO A 18 -21.15 33.18 -36.34
C PRO A 18 -20.73 33.25 -34.87
N ALA A 19 -21.66 33.63 -33.99
CA ALA A 19 -21.44 33.64 -32.56
C ALA A 19 -21.16 32.22 -32.07
N GLN A 20 -19.91 31.92 -31.76
CA GLN A 20 -19.53 30.64 -31.17
C GLN A 20 -20.21 30.51 -29.80
N PRO A 21 -20.89 29.37 -29.51
CA PRO A 21 -21.50 29.18 -28.21
C PRO A 21 -20.43 29.24 -27.13
N ALA A 22 -20.63 30.11 -26.14
CA ALA A 22 -19.70 30.29 -25.04
C ALA A 22 -19.47 28.95 -24.34
N ALA A 23 -18.25 28.40 -24.46
CA ALA A 23 -17.88 27.16 -23.80
C ALA A 23 -18.05 27.35 -22.29
N ALA A 24 -19.01 26.65 -21.70
CA ALA A 24 -19.29 26.74 -20.27
C ALA A 24 -18.02 26.37 -19.49
N THR A 25 -17.43 27.34 -18.80
CA THR A 25 -16.24 27.14 -17.98
C THR A 25 -16.62 26.28 -16.78
N VAL A 26 -16.45 24.96 -16.90
CA VAL A 26 -16.63 24.02 -15.81
C VAL A 26 -15.61 24.37 -14.73
N SER A 27 -16.09 24.92 -13.61
CA SER A 27 -15.23 25.28 -12.48
C SER A 27 -14.55 24.02 -11.95
N ALA A 28 -13.21 24.06 -11.89
CA ALA A 28 -12.39 22.92 -11.52
C ALA A 28 -12.74 22.44 -10.09
N VAL A 29 -13.16 21.18 -9.98
CA VAL A 29 -13.48 20.55 -8.70
C VAL A 29 -12.23 20.48 -7.84
N ARG A 30 -12.31 21.03 -6.62
CA ARG A 30 -11.21 21.03 -5.66
C ARG A 30 -10.78 19.60 -5.32
N LEU A 31 -9.56 19.24 -5.71
CA LEU A 31 -8.95 17.96 -5.35
C LEU A 31 -8.85 17.81 -3.82
N PRO A 32 -9.06 16.60 -3.26
CA PRO A 32 -8.89 16.36 -1.83
C PRO A 32 -7.48 16.75 -1.40
N GLY A 33 -7.37 17.67 -0.43
CA GLY A 33 -6.09 18.16 0.07
C GLY A 33 -5.16 18.79 -0.99
N GLY A 34 -5.70 19.14 -2.17
CA GLY A 34 -4.92 19.60 -3.32
C GLY A 34 -4.07 18.51 -3.99
N LYS A 35 -4.39 17.21 -3.78
CA LYS A 35 -3.61 16.07 -4.29
C LYS A 35 -4.39 15.27 -5.33
N ALA A 36 -3.73 14.92 -6.43
CA ALA A 36 -4.33 14.13 -7.50
C ALA A 36 -4.16 12.60 -7.32
N THR A 37 -3.10 12.16 -6.63
CA THR A 37 -2.69 10.74 -6.60
C THR A 37 -2.62 10.21 -5.18
N TYR A 38 -3.32 9.13 -4.87
CA TYR A 38 -3.32 8.50 -3.54
C TYR A 38 -2.89 7.04 -3.60
N VAL A 39 -2.15 6.60 -2.57
CA VAL A 39 -2.05 5.18 -2.20
C VAL A 39 -3.02 4.90 -1.06
N VAL A 40 -3.72 3.77 -1.11
CA VAL A 40 -4.80 3.43 -0.16
C VAL A 40 -4.74 1.97 0.28
N SER A 41 -5.11 1.72 1.54
CA SER A 41 -5.50 0.40 2.04
C SER A 41 -6.85 0.51 2.74
N GLN A 42 -7.76 -0.43 2.47
CA GLN A 42 -9.09 -0.46 3.09
C GLN A 42 -9.56 -1.91 3.25
N GLY A 43 -10.47 -2.19 4.19
CA GLY A 43 -10.87 -3.57 4.46
C GLY A 43 -12.18 -3.67 5.23
N HIS A 44 -12.90 -4.76 4.98
CA HIS A 44 -13.97 -5.24 5.85
C HIS A 44 -13.38 -6.23 6.84
N LEU A 45 -13.05 -5.73 8.03
CA LEU A 45 -12.54 -6.49 9.15
C LEU A 45 -13.61 -6.49 10.27
N LYS A 46 -14.07 -7.68 10.66
CA LYS A 46 -15.10 -7.92 11.70
C LYS A 46 -14.71 -9.13 12.55
N GLY A 47 -14.76 -8.99 13.88
CA GLY A 47 -14.56 -10.09 14.82
C GLY A 47 -15.57 -11.22 14.58
N ALA A 48 -15.16 -12.47 14.83
CA ALA A 48 -15.89 -13.71 14.56
C ALA A 48 -16.36 -13.95 13.09
N SER A 49 -16.11 -13.02 12.16
CA SER A 49 -16.36 -13.23 10.73
C SER A 49 -15.26 -14.08 10.10
N SER A 50 -15.64 -14.97 9.18
CA SER A 50 -14.75 -15.69 8.25
C SER A 50 -14.84 -15.15 6.81
N GLN A 51 -15.42 -13.96 6.64
CA GLN A 51 -15.70 -13.35 5.34
C GLN A 51 -14.95 -12.03 5.14
N ASN A 52 -13.89 -11.80 5.93
CA ASN A 52 -13.11 -10.57 5.89
C ASN A 52 -12.38 -10.41 4.56
N TRP A 53 -12.25 -9.17 4.09
CA TRP A 53 -11.45 -8.84 2.92
C TRP A 53 -10.64 -7.58 3.16
N VAL A 54 -9.53 -7.46 2.44
CA VAL A 54 -8.68 -6.27 2.40
C VAL A 54 -8.36 -5.91 0.96
N ARG A 55 -8.17 -4.61 0.73
CA ARG A 55 -7.72 -4.03 -0.54
C ARG A 55 -6.49 -3.17 -0.30
N LEU A 56 -5.65 -3.09 -1.32
CA LEU A 56 -4.48 -2.22 -1.38
C LEU A 56 -4.34 -1.69 -2.80
N GLY A 57 -3.95 -0.43 -2.97
CA GLY A 57 -3.64 0.09 -4.31
C GLY A 57 -3.65 1.61 -4.34
N SER A 58 -4.29 2.18 -5.35
CA SER A 58 -4.26 3.62 -5.59
C SER A 58 -5.56 4.21 -6.09
N TYR A 59 -5.81 5.47 -5.74
CA TYR A 59 -6.83 6.34 -6.36
C TYR A 59 -6.17 7.45 -7.18
N ARG A 60 -6.83 7.88 -8.25
CA ARG A 60 -6.48 9.08 -9.03
C ARG A 60 -7.70 9.97 -9.18
N PHE A 61 -7.59 11.21 -8.71
CA PHE A 61 -8.62 12.24 -8.78
C PHE A 61 -8.34 13.21 -9.92
N ALA A 62 -9.39 13.65 -10.62
CA ALA A 62 -9.31 14.63 -11.69
C ALA A 62 -10.13 15.89 -11.36
N ALA A 63 -9.79 17.02 -11.99
CA ALA A 63 -10.42 18.32 -11.74
C ALA A 63 -11.86 18.42 -12.30
N ASP A 64 -12.34 17.41 -13.02
CA ASP A 64 -13.72 17.28 -13.51
C ASP A 64 -14.67 16.61 -12.48
N GLY A 65 -14.17 16.27 -11.29
CA GLY A 65 -14.94 15.56 -10.25
C GLY A 65 -14.98 14.05 -10.43
N THR A 66 -14.20 13.47 -11.35
CA THR A 66 -14.05 12.02 -11.50
C THR A 66 -12.90 11.45 -10.66
N VAL A 67 -13.04 10.19 -10.28
CA VAL A 67 -12.00 9.42 -9.60
C VAL A 67 -11.90 8.02 -10.20
N THR A 68 -10.69 7.51 -10.35
CA THR A 68 -10.43 6.12 -10.71
C THR A 68 -9.66 5.40 -9.61
N ALA A 69 -9.81 4.08 -9.54
CA ALA A 69 -9.04 3.22 -8.64
C ALA A 69 -8.45 2.04 -9.39
N ALA A 70 -7.27 1.61 -8.94
CA ALA A 70 -6.68 0.33 -9.28
C ALA A 70 -6.24 -0.33 -7.96
N LEU A 71 -6.86 -1.46 -7.62
CA LEU A 71 -6.79 -2.11 -6.32
C LEU A 71 -6.52 -3.61 -6.50
N TYR A 72 -5.75 -4.18 -5.58
CA TYR A 72 -5.68 -5.60 -5.34
C TYR A 72 -6.77 -5.99 -4.33
N LEU A 73 -7.45 -7.11 -4.50
CA LEU A 73 -8.43 -7.65 -3.54
C LEU A 73 -8.00 -9.01 -2.98
N TRP A 74 -7.98 -9.12 -1.65
CA TRP A 74 -7.77 -10.40 -0.96
C TRP A 74 -8.94 -10.69 -0.02
N TRP A 75 -9.55 -11.88 -0.13
CA TRP A 75 -10.79 -12.25 0.58
C TRP A 75 -10.72 -13.67 1.15
N GLN A 76 -11.09 -13.87 2.43
CA GLN A 76 -11.15 -15.22 3.02
C GLN A 76 -12.08 -16.21 2.30
N ARG A 77 -13.07 -15.73 1.53
CA ARG A 77 -13.93 -16.59 0.71
C ARG A 77 -13.21 -17.14 -0.53
N HIS A 78 -12.23 -16.40 -1.05
CA HIS A 78 -11.43 -16.74 -2.22
C HIS A 78 -9.95 -16.52 -1.87
N PRO A 79 -9.40 -17.36 -0.96
CA PRO A 79 -8.06 -17.16 -0.43
C PRO A 79 -7.02 -17.48 -1.51
N GLU A 80 -6.06 -16.58 -1.69
CA GLU A 80 -4.98 -16.79 -2.65
C GLU A 80 -3.74 -17.40 -1.98
N ALA A 81 -3.04 -18.26 -2.72
CA ALA A 81 -1.75 -18.77 -2.28
C ALA A 81 -0.71 -17.64 -2.22
N ARG A 82 0.25 -17.76 -1.29
CA ARG A 82 1.41 -16.84 -1.24
C ARG A 82 2.20 -16.95 -2.54
N GLN A 83 2.56 -15.80 -3.10
CA GLN A 83 3.31 -15.73 -4.35
C GLN A 83 4.80 -15.49 -4.08
N ARG A 84 5.64 -16.18 -4.83
CA ARG A 84 7.08 -15.93 -4.90
C ARG A 84 7.37 -14.61 -5.62
N THR A 85 8.32 -13.83 -5.11
CA THR A 85 8.72 -12.55 -5.70
C THR A 85 9.88 -12.64 -6.69
N GLY A 86 10.55 -13.80 -6.80
CA GLY A 86 11.80 -13.96 -7.54
C GLY A 86 13.03 -13.33 -6.85
N ILE A 87 12.86 -12.68 -5.68
CA ILE A 87 13.96 -12.03 -4.96
C ILE A 87 14.45 -12.90 -3.82
N VAL A 88 15.74 -13.22 -3.85
CA VAL A 88 16.45 -13.94 -2.79
C VAL A 88 17.49 -12.99 -2.16
N PRO A 89 17.52 -12.83 -0.83
CA PRO A 89 18.58 -12.09 -0.15
C PRO A 89 19.93 -12.83 -0.28
N ASP A 90 21.00 -12.10 -0.58
CA ASP A 90 22.36 -12.64 -0.68
C ASP A 90 22.97 -13.02 0.68
N LEU A 91 24.08 -13.76 0.66
CA LEU A 91 24.81 -14.20 1.86
C LEU A 91 25.46 -13.07 2.66
N GLY A 92 25.56 -11.86 2.09
CA GLY A 92 26.03 -10.64 2.72
C GLY A 92 24.94 -9.86 3.46
N CYS A 93 23.65 -10.20 3.28
CA CYS A 93 22.57 -9.69 4.11
C CYS A 93 22.82 -10.05 5.58
N THR A 94 23.05 -9.04 6.42
CA THR A 94 23.27 -9.21 7.86
C THR A 94 22.67 -8.05 8.64
N THR A 95 22.23 -8.31 9.87
CA THR A 95 21.34 -7.40 10.60
C THR A 95 22.07 -6.61 11.68
N LYS A 96 23.31 -7.02 11.96
CA LYS A 96 24.41 -6.23 12.52
C LYS A 96 25.57 -6.28 11.52
N ALA A 97 26.37 -5.22 11.41
CA ALA A 97 27.57 -5.27 10.57
C ALA A 97 28.51 -6.41 11.02
N GLY A 98 29.08 -7.16 10.07
CA GLY A 98 30.10 -8.21 10.32
C GLY A 98 29.62 -9.54 10.94
N GLY A 99 28.43 -9.61 11.55
CA GLY A 99 28.00 -10.81 12.27
C GLY A 99 27.45 -11.94 11.39
N SER A 100 27.96 -13.16 11.53
CA SER A 100 27.40 -14.38 10.92
C SER A 100 26.14 -14.87 11.66
N GLY A 101 26.17 -14.86 13.01
CA GLY A 101 25.02 -15.16 13.87
C GLY A 101 23.88 -14.13 13.85
N SER A 102 24.01 -13.09 13.02
CA SER A 102 22.98 -12.07 12.77
C SER A 102 22.53 -12.05 11.30
N ARG A 103 22.67 -13.14 10.55
CA ARG A 103 22.19 -13.22 9.16
C ARG A 103 20.76 -13.78 9.10
N PRO A 104 19.84 -13.13 8.37
CA PRO A 104 18.58 -13.78 8.02
C PRO A 104 18.85 -14.92 7.04
N ARG A 105 17.94 -15.88 6.96
CA ARG A 105 18.09 -17.01 6.03
C ARG A 105 17.92 -16.53 4.57
N THR A 106 18.68 -17.11 3.64
CA THR A 106 18.63 -16.77 2.21
C THR A 106 17.43 -17.40 1.53
N CYS A 107 16.24 -16.86 1.83
CA CYS A 107 14.96 -17.39 1.40
C CYS A 107 14.31 -16.52 0.33
N GLU A 108 13.77 -17.13 -0.72
CA GLU A 108 12.96 -16.41 -1.70
C GLU A 108 11.78 -15.70 -1.02
N VAL A 109 11.72 -14.39 -1.19
CA VAL A 109 10.75 -13.57 -0.48
C VAL A 109 9.35 -13.81 -1.04
N LEU A 110 8.37 -13.96 -0.15
CA LEU A 110 6.97 -14.17 -0.50
C LEU A 110 6.15 -12.88 -0.35
N THR A 111 5.07 -12.80 -1.11
CA THR A 111 4.02 -11.79 -0.99
C THR A 111 2.64 -12.44 -1.08
N ALA A 112 1.56 -11.66 -1.01
CA ALA A 112 0.21 -12.18 -1.23
C ALA A 112 0.04 -12.59 -2.70
N GLY A 113 -0.96 -13.43 -2.99
CA GLY A 113 -1.32 -13.78 -4.37
C GLY A 113 -1.59 -12.54 -5.24
N GLY A 114 -1.38 -12.68 -6.54
CA GLY A 114 -1.61 -11.62 -7.54
C GLY A 114 -0.69 -10.39 -7.44
N PHE A 115 -0.04 -10.13 -6.31
CA PHE A 115 0.58 -8.83 -6.04
C PHE A 115 1.80 -8.49 -6.91
N THR A 116 2.44 -9.49 -7.54
CA THR A 116 3.49 -9.21 -8.53
C THR A 116 2.91 -8.79 -9.90
N GLY A 117 1.66 -9.14 -10.18
CA GLY A 117 0.93 -8.82 -11.40
C GLY A 117 0.39 -7.39 -11.43
N ALA A 118 -0.59 -7.12 -12.29
CA ALA A 118 -1.36 -5.87 -12.24
C ALA A 118 -2.47 -5.98 -11.16
N PRO A 119 -3.01 -4.85 -10.66
CA PRO A 119 -4.21 -4.87 -9.83
C PRO A 119 -5.38 -5.53 -10.58
N ASP A 120 -6.08 -6.45 -9.91
CA ASP A 120 -7.20 -7.23 -10.47
C ASP A 120 -8.53 -6.44 -10.48
N GLU A 121 -8.60 -5.34 -9.71
CA GLU A 121 -9.80 -4.55 -9.54
C GLU A 121 -9.60 -3.10 -10.03
N SER A 122 -10.22 -2.74 -11.15
CA SER A 122 -10.25 -1.38 -11.70
C SER A 122 -11.64 -0.77 -11.57
N ARG A 123 -11.72 0.51 -11.19
CA ARG A 123 -13.01 1.21 -10.97
C ARG A 123 -12.98 2.66 -11.38
N THR A 124 -14.17 3.19 -11.69
CA THR A 124 -14.42 4.62 -11.90
C THR A 124 -15.52 5.11 -10.96
N GLY A 125 -15.52 6.40 -10.67
CA GLY A 125 -16.46 7.03 -9.73
C GLY A 125 -16.49 8.54 -9.91
N THR A 126 -17.29 9.19 -9.07
CA THR A 126 -17.24 10.65 -8.88
C THR A 126 -16.92 10.97 -7.42
N PHE A 127 -16.40 12.16 -7.18
CA PHE A 127 -16.10 12.64 -5.84
C PHE A 127 -16.54 14.08 -5.61
N THR A 128 -16.74 14.43 -4.35
CA THR A 128 -16.91 15.80 -3.88
C THR A 128 -16.08 16.03 -2.63
N VAL A 129 -15.69 17.28 -2.38
CA VAL A 129 -15.00 17.69 -1.15
C VAL A 129 -15.81 18.82 -0.50
N SER A 130 -16.26 18.60 0.73
CA SER A 130 -16.95 19.61 1.54
C SER A 130 -16.26 19.75 2.89
N GLY A 131 -15.79 20.97 3.20
CA GLY A 131 -14.89 21.20 4.34
C GLY A 131 -13.63 20.32 4.24
N ASN A 132 -13.44 19.44 5.21
CA ASN A 132 -12.37 18.43 5.24
C ASN A 132 -12.87 17.00 4.93
N VAL A 133 -14.09 16.82 4.42
CA VAL A 133 -14.65 15.51 4.09
C VAL A 133 -14.65 15.31 2.57
N LEU A 134 -13.90 14.29 2.13
CA LEU A 134 -14.00 13.72 0.79
C LEU A 134 -15.12 12.69 0.79
N THR A 135 -16.04 12.78 -0.18
CA THR A 135 -17.02 11.73 -0.47
C THR A 135 -16.75 11.16 -1.86
N ILE A 136 -16.70 9.84 -1.98
CA ILE A 136 -16.56 9.12 -3.26
C ILE A 136 -17.79 8.26 -3.49
N ARG A 137 -18.31 8.26 -4.71
CA ARG A 137 -19.37 7.35 -5.19
C ARG A 137 -18.82 6.55 -6.37
N TRP A 138 -18.71 5.25 -6.20
CA TRP A 138 -18.17 4.35 -7.23
C TRP A 138 -19.27 3.89 -8.19
N LYS A 139 -18.98 3.88 -9.49
CA LYS A 139 -19.87 3.40 -10.55
C LYS A 139 -19.79 1.88 -10.65
N ILE A 140 -20.50 1.18 -9.77
CA ILE A 140 -20.62 -0.29 -9.76
C ILE A 140 -22.08 -0.72 -9.56
N ALA A 141 -22.39 -2.00 -9.76
CA ALA A 141 -23.76 -2.53 -9.68
C ALA A 141 -24.45 -2.40 -8.31
N GLN A 142 -23.69 -2.28 -7.22
CA GLN A 142 -24.20 -2.07 -5.85
C GLN A 142 -23.83 -0.70 -5.30
N THR A 143 -24.59 -0.16 -4.35
CA THR A 143 -24.29 1.13 -3.73
C THR A 143 -22.97 1.09 -2.95
N TRP A 144 -21.89 1.62 -3.55
CA TRP A 144 -20.62 1.84 -2.85
C TRP A 144 -20.28 3.32 -2.73
N THR A 145 -20.39 3.80 -1.50
CA THR A 145 -19.93 5.14 -1.10
C THR A 145 -18.81 5.00 -0.08
N GLU A 146 -17.83 5.90 -0.16
CA GLU A 146 -16.80 6.11 0.84
C GLU A 146 -16.82 7.56 1.30
N GLN A 147 -16.59 7.80 2.58
CA GLN A 147 -16.25 9.11 3.12
C GLN A 147 -14.92 9.04 3.86
N TRP A 148 -14.09 10.05 3.67
CA TRP A 148 -12.76 10.14 4.25
C TRP A 148 -12.56 11.52 4.89
N TYR A 149 -11.96 11.55 6.07
CA TYR A 149 -11.39 12.80 6.59
C TYR A 149 -10.09 13.09 5.87
N VAL A 150 -10.01 14.27 5.24
CA VAL A 150 -8.84 14.76 4.52
C VAL A 150 -8.03 15.67 5.43
N ARG A 151 -6.76 15.33 5.66
CA ARG A 151 -5.85 16.07 6.54
C ARG A 151 -4.54 16.34 5.80
N PRO A 152 -4.33 17.57 5.27
CA PRO A 152 -3.04 17.99 4.73
C PRO A 152 -1.93 17.85 5.78
N SER A 153 -0.71 17.53 5.35
CA SER A 153 0.46 17.62 6.22
C SER A 153 0.83 19.08 6.51
N PRO A 154 1.50 19.39 7.64
CA PRO A 154 1.92 20.77 7.95
C PRO A 154 2.85 21.40 6.92
N ASP A 155 3.64 20.59 6.21
CA ASP A 155 4.51 21.03 5.10
C ASP A 155 3.77 21.16 3.75
N GLY A 156 2.48 20.83 3.71
CA GLY A 156 1.63 20.84 2.53
C GLY A 156 1.95 19.77 1.48
N ARG A 157 2.92 18.87 1.71
CA ARG A 157 3.42 17.92 0.69
C ARG A 157 2.66 16.59 0.61
N LEU A 158 1.81 16.31 1.59
CA LEU A 158 0.93 15.14 1.63
C LEU A 158 -0.50 15.57 1.99
N ALA A 159 -1.46 14.72 1.66
CA ALA A 159 -2.79 14.73 2.27
C ALA A 159 -3.16 13.33 2.73
N ARG A 160 -3.44 13.17 4.02
CA ARG A 160 -3.88 11.92 4.62
C ARG A 160 -5.38 11.75 4.48
N LEU A 161 -5.82 10.52 4.26
CA LEU A 161 -7.20 10.06 4.35
C LEU A 161 -7.33 9.12 5.55
N ASP A 162 -8.21 9.44 6.49
CA ASP A 162 -8.69 8.50 7.52
C ASP A 162 -10.12 8.09 7.15
N LEU A 163 -10.44 6.79 7.10
CA LEU A 163 -11.78 6.35 6.72
C LEU A 163 -12.81 6.84 7.75
N LYS A 164 -13.78 7.63 7.30
CA LYS A 164 -14.90 8.12 8.13
C LYS A 164 -16.09 7.18 8.04
N HIS A 165 -16.41 6.69 6.84
CA HIS A 165 -17.53 5.78 6.59
C HIS A 165 -17.32 5.06 5.26
N SER A 166 -17.80 3.83 5.13
CA SER A 166 -18.06 3.19 3.85
C SER A 166 -19.25 2.25 3.97
N THR A 167 -19.97 2.02 2.87
CA THR A 167 -21.01 0.99 2.81
C THR A 167 -20.44 -0.43 2.78
N LEU A 168 -19.14 -0.61 2.48
CA LEU A 168 -18.49 -1.94 2.39
C LEU A 168 -17.31 -2.11 3.36
N ALA A 169 -16.41 -1.12 3.46
CA ALA A 169 -15.24 -1.19 4.34
C ALA A 169 -15.57 -0.77 5.79
N THR A 170 -14.90 -1.39 6.76
CA THR A 170 -14.96 -0.99 8.18
C THR A 170 -13.72 -0.18 8.60
N HIS A 171 -12.59 -0.34 7.92
CA HIS A 171 -11.33 0.33 8.24
C HIS A 171 -10.59 0.75 6.96
N GLY A 172 -9.80 1.83 7.03
CA GLY A 172 -8.95 2.23 5.92
C GLY A 172 -8.06 3.44 6.19
N TYR A 173 -6.97 3.52 5.43
CA TYR A 173 -5.97 4.59 5.45
C TYR A 173 -5.58 4.95 4.01
N GLY A 174 -5.38 6.23 3.73
CA GLY A 174 -4.86 6.69 2.44
C GLY A 174 -3.88 7.85 2.59
N TYR A 175 -2.96 7.99 1.63
CA TYR A 175 -2.01 9.09 1.57
C TYR A 175 -1.83 9.57 0.14
N GLY A 176 -2.04 10.87 -0.05
CA GLY A 176 -2.03 11.54 -1.35
C GLY A 176 -0.87 12.49 -1.52
N SER A 177 -0.42 12.59 -2.77
CA SER A 177 0.54 13.57 -3.27
C SER A 177 0.27 13.89 -4.75
N ASN A 178 1.08 14.75 -5.32
CA ASN A 178 1.13 15.06 -6.75
C ASN A 178 2.30 14.34 -7.47
N ALA A 179 3.10 13.55 -6.75
CA ALA A 179 4.04 12.63 -7.39
C ALA A 179 3.28 11.54 -8.17
N ALA A 180 3.78 11.14 -9.34
CA ALA A 180 3.14 10.14 -10.18
C ALA A 180 3.06 8.76 -9.50
N LEU A 181 2.08 7.93 -9.89
CA LEU A 181 1.99 6.54 -9.38
C LEU A 181 3.21 5.68 -9.76
N GLY A 182 3.83 5.97 -10.90
CA GLY A 182 5.09 5.34 -11.30
C GLY A 182 6.34 5.86 -10.59
N THR A 183 6.21 6.90 -9.75
CA THR A 183 7.32 7.35 -8.92
C THR A 183 7.58 6.33 -7.82
N ARG A 184 8.86 5.96 -7.64
CA ARG A 184 9.32 4.99 -6.65
C ARG A 184 10.58 5.50 -5.95
N ARG A 185 10.81 5.08 -4.70
CA ARG A 185 12.11 5.19 -4.03
C ARG A 185 12.80 3.83 -3.82
N ALA A 186 14.12 3.85 -4.01
CA ALA A 186 14.98 2.68 -3.87
C ALA A 186 15.05 2.23 -2.40
N MET A 187 15.39 0.96 -2.16
CA MET A 187 15.55 0.44 -0.80
C MET A 187 16.69 1.14 -0.03
N SER A 188 17.69 1.69 -0.72
CA SER A 188 18.68 2.58 -0.12
C SER A 188 18.04 3.85 0.49
N SER A 189 17.15 4.53 -0.25
CA SER A 189 16.40 5.68 0.25
C SER A 189 15.45 5.33 1.39
N VAL A 190 14.79 4.16 1.32
CA VAL A 190 13.95 3.63 2.40
C VAL A 190 14.79 3.38 3.66
N LYS A 191 15.96 2.75 3.51
CA LYS A 191 16.88 2.44 4.61
C LYS A 191 17.49 3.70 5.24
N ALA A 192 17.75 4.71 4.42
CA ALA A 192 18.30 6.00 4.83
C ALA A 192 17.24 7.01 5.31
N PHE A 193 15.96 6.63 5.39
CA PHE A 193 14.91 7.53 5.85
C PHE A 193 15.19 8.02 7.28
N PRO A 194 15.36 9.34 7.51
CA PRO A 194 15.81 9.88 8.79
C PRO A 194 14.69 10.04 9.82
N GLY A 195 13.43 10.03 9.39
CA GLY A 195 12.27 10.19 10.27
C GLY A 195 11.93 8.92 11.06
N SER A 196 11.12 9.09 12.11
CA SER A 196 10.57 7.96 12.87
C SER A 196 9.28 7.45 12.24
N LEU A 197 9.30 6.24 11.67
CA LEU A 197 8.10 5.59 11.17
C LEU A 197 7.27 5.01 12.32
N ARG A 198 5.97 5.25 12.30
CA ARG A 198 5.00 4.73 13.27
C ARG A 198 3.89 3.96 12.56
N GLN A 199 3.51 2.83 13.13
CA GLN A 199 2.46 1.96 12.64
C GLN A 199 1.13 2.21 13.36
N ASP A 200 0.08 2.40 12.56
CA ASP A 200 -1.31 2.22 12.99
C ASP A 200 -1.88 1.04 12.18
N LEU A 201 -2.56 0.11 12.84
CA LEU A 201 -2.99 -1.17 12.26
C LEU A 201 -4.33 -1.61 12.86
N THR A 202 -5.21 -2.14 12.01
CA THR A 202 -6.29 -3.05 12.42
C THR A 202 -6.03 -4.40 11.77
N SER A 203 -5.96 -5.46 12.57
CA SER A 203 -5.75 -6.84 12.13
C SER A 203 -6.86 -7.76 12.63
N TRP A 204 -7.18 -8.76 11.83
CA TRP A 204 -8.00 -9.92 12.16
C TRP A 204 -7.11 -11.16 12.16
N ALA A 205 -7.19 -11.96 13.23
CA ALA A 205 -6.60 -13.30 13.31
C ALA A 205 -7.36 -14.14 14.34
N GLY A 206 -7.61 -15.43 14.08
CA GLY A 206 -8.25 -16.31 15.06
C GLY A 206 -9.65 -15.87 15.49
N GLY A 207 -10.40 -15.20 14.61
CA GLY A 207 -11.70 -14.60 14.94
C GLY A 207 -11.64 -13.32 15.79
N LYS A 208 -10.45 -12.83 16.16
CA LYS A 208 -10.27 -11.63 16.99
C LYS A 208 -9.83 -10.45 16.14
N LEU A 209 -10.35 -9.27 16.45
CA LEU A 209 -9.78 -8.01 15.98
C LEU A 209 -8.76 -7.48 16.98
N VAL A 210 -7.64 -6.98 16.49
CA VAL A 210 -6.62 -6.27 17.25
C VAL A 210 -6.37 -4.94 16.55
N THR A 211 -6.55 -3.85 17.28
CA THR A 211 -6.19 -2.50 16.85
C THR A 211 -4.92 -2.06 17.56
N SER A 212 -4.09 -1.29 16.87
CA SER A 212 -2.90 -0.65 17.45
C SER A 212 -2.68 0.72 16.81
N SER A 213 -2.18 1.65 17.60
CA SER A 213 -1.89 3.02 17.20
C SER A 213 -0.50 3.42 17.69
N GLY A 214 0.24 4.18 16.87
CA GLY A 214 1.51 4.80 17.21
C GLY A 214 2.67 3.84 17.50
N GLN A 215 2.56 2.57 17.12
CA GLN A 215 3.59 1.58 17.42
C GLN A 215 4.90 1.94 16.68
N PRO A 216 6.07 1.96 17.33
CA PRO A 216 7.34 2.19 16.64
C PRO A 216 7.57 1.14 15.55
N PHE A 217 7.74 1.56 14.30
CA PHE A 217 8.20 0.66 13.26
C PHE A 217 9.73 0.76 13.15
N GLY A 218 10.43 -0.29 13.59
CA GLY A 218 11.89 -0.32 13.66
C GLY A 218 12.61 -0.45 12.31
N HIS A 219 12.34 0.42 11.34
CA HIS A 219 13.04 0.41 10.03
C HIS A 219 14.56 0.57 10.18
N SER A 220 15.00 1.27 11.24
CA SER A 220 16.41 1.40 11.61
C SER A 220 17.08 0.05 11.90
N ALA A 221 16.34 -0.99 12.30
CA ALA A 221 16.85 -2.35 12.53
C ALA A 221 17.12 -3.13 11.23
N PHE A 222 16.44 -2.80 10.13
CA PHE A 222 16.71 -3.38 8.82
C PHE A 222 18.09 -2.98 8.31
N ARG A 223 18.70 -3.82 7.48
CA ARG A 223 20.00 -3.58 6.82
C ARG A 223 19.90 -3.89 5.34
N ALA A 224 20.68 -3.18 4.55
CA ALA A 224 20.85 -3.49 3.13
C ALA A 224 21.66 -4.78 2.98
N CYS A 225 21.35 -5.52 1.92
CA CYS A 225 22.14 -6.63 1.43
C CYS A 225 23.36 -6.12 0.62
N ALA A 226 24.37 -6.97 0.40
CA ALA A 226 25.61 -6.53 -0.25
C ALA A 226 25.43 -6.33 -1.76
N THR A 227 24.63 -7.18 -2.41
CA THR A 227 24.39 -7.18 -3.86
C THR A 227 22.90 -7.12 -4.20
N THR A 228 22.03 -7.77 -3.43
CA THR A 228 20.56 -7.72 -3.58
C THR A 228 20.01 -6.39 -3.07
N THR A 229 20.33 -5.28 -3.75
CA THR A 229 19.92 -3.91 -3.41
C THR A 229 18.40 -3.67 -3.50
N SER A 230 17.63 -4.63 -4.01
CA SER A 230 16.17 -4.68 -3.96
C SER A 230 15.60 -5.12 -2.61
N CYS A 231 16.43 -5.60 -1.69
CA CYS A 231 16.03 -6.20 -0.42
C CYS A 231 16.69 -5.52 0.79
N LEU A 232 15.92 -5.32 1.84
CA LEU A 232 16.37 -5.01 3.19
C LEU A 232 15.96 -6.15 4.11
N THR A 233 16.80 -6.49 5.09
CA THR A 233 16.54 -7.64 5.96
C THR A 233 16.74 -7.32 7.44
N TYR A 234 16.02 -8.03 8.31
CA TYR A 234 16.16 -7.96 9.75
C TYR A 234 15.95 -9.36 10.37
N LEU A 235 16.81 -9.75 11.31
CA LEU A 235 16.72 -10.97 12.09
C LEU A 235 16.51 -10.47 13.50
N GLN A 236 15.26 -10.50 13.94
CA GLN A 236 14.94 -10.19 15.31
C GLN A 236 15.48 -11.32 16.19
N PRO A 237 16.33 -11.03 17.20
CA PRO A 237 16.84 -12.06 18.10
C PRO A 237 15.70 -12.70 18.90
N SER A 238 15.95 -13.89 19.43
CA SER A 238 15.01 -14.57 20.34
C SER A 238 14.63 -13.66 21.52
N SER A 239 13.35 -13.62 21.85
CA SER A 239 12.79 -12.87 22.97
C SER A 239 11.72 -13.69 23.71
N ARG A 240 11.36 -13.25 24.92
CA ARG A 240 10.30 -13.89 25.72
C ARG A 240 8.87 -13.63 25.21
N GLY A 241 8.69 -12.77 24.19
CA GLY A 241 7.37 -12.38 23.67
C GLY A 241 7.05 -12.83 22.25
N ALA A 242 8.04 -13.26 21.46
CA ALA A 242 7.84 -13.71 20.08
C ALA A 242 7.74 -15.24 19.99
N CYS A 243 7.04 -15.79 18.98
CA CYS A 243 7.21 -17.17 18.53
C CYS A 243 7.23 -18.24 19.65
N GLN A 244 6.28 -18.14 20.59
CA GLN A 244 6.21 -18.97 21.79
C GLN A 244 5.76 -20.41 21.47
N LYS A 245 5.95 -21.33 22.43
CA LYS A 245 5.51 -22.73 22.36
C LYS A 245 4.04 -22.88 21.91
N SER A 246 3.16 -22.03 22.46
CA SER A 246 1.72 -21.96 22.15
C SER A 246 1.41 -21.35 20.78
N GLY A 247 2.36 -20.63 20.16
CA GLY A 247 2.24 -20.01 18.84
C GLY A 247 2.63 -20.93 17.67
N GLY A 248 2.54 -22.26 17.85
CA GLY A 248 2.87 -23.24 16.81
C GLY A 248 4.32 -23.72 16.77
N CYS A 249 5.13 -23.41 17.79
CA CYS A 249 6.51 -23.90 17.91
C CYS A 249 6.73 -24.79 19.16
N PRO A 250 6.06 -25.96 19.26
CA PRO A 250 5.99 -26.73 20.50
C PRO A 250 7.32 -27.34 20.98
N LYS A 251 8.30 -27.55 20.10
CA LYS A 251 9.62 -28.15 20.39
C LYS A 251 10.73 -27.10 20.49
N TYR A 252 10.68 -26.08 19.64
CA TYR A 252 11.77 -25.09 19.49
C TYR A 252 11.45 -23.68 19.97
N GLY A 253 10.17 -23.31 20.11
CA GLY A 253 9.75 -21.92 20.33
C GLY A 253 10.10 -21.34 21.70
N GLY A 254 9.71 -20.09 21.92
CA GLY A 254 9.87 -19.44 23.24
C GLY A 254 9.19 -20.23 24.36
N GLY A 255 9.86 -20.39 25.50
CA GLY A 255 9.38 -21.22 26.62
C GLY A 255 9.61 -22.74 26.44
N THR A 256 10.34 -23.15 25.41
CA THR A 256 10.91 -24.51 25.29
C THR A 256 12.37 -24.52 25.74
N ARG A 257 13.00 -25.70 25.90
CA ARG A 257 14.43 -25.81 26.22
C ARG A 257 15.35 -25.16 25.16
N PRO A 258 15.09 -25.28 23.83
CA PRO A 258 15.84 -24.52 22.83
C PRO A 258 15.59 -23.00 22.82
N ASN A 259 14.38 -22.55 23.17
CA ASN A 259 14.01 -21.12 23.25
C ASN A 259 14.35 -20.28 21.99
N ILE A 260 14.14 -20.85 20.81
CA ILE A 260 14.40 -20.24 19.49
C ILE A 260 13.16 -19.45 19.05
N SER A 261 13.07 -18.20 19.48
CA SER A 261 11.95 -17.29 19.17
C SER A 261 12.29 -16.17 18.19
N SER A 262 13.41 -16.26 17.49
CA SER A 262 13.87 -15.26 16.53
C SER A 262 12.96 -15.17 15.29
N ILE A 263 12.75 -13.97 14.76
CA ILE A 263 11.91 -13.72 13.58
C ILE A 263 12.79 -13.28 12.40
N GLN A 264 12.56 -13.92 11.25
CA GLN A 264 13.14 -13.58 9.95
C GLN A 264 12.26 -12.51 9.30
N TYR A 265 12.79 -11.33 9.00
CA TYR A 265 12.10 -10.22 8.29
C TYR A 265 12.79 -9.86 6.99
N TYR A 266 11.98 -9.64 5.95
CA TYR A 266 12.40 -9.23 4.61
C TYR A 266 11.48 -8.11 4.14
N LEU A 267 12.06 -6.99 3.75
CA LEU A 267 11.36 -5.86 3.13
C LEU A 267 11.95 -5.67 1.74
N THR A 268 11.16 -5.90 0.70
CA THR A 268 11.68 -5.91 -0.68
C THR A 268 10.80 -5.15 -1.65
N LYS A 269 11.43 -4.62 -2.69
CA LYS A 269 10.80 -4.10 -3.90
C LYS A 269 10.00 -5.21 -4.59
N ILE A 270 8.79 -4.90 -5.06
CA ILE A 270 8.05 -5.77 -5.99
C ILE A 270 8.21 -5.28 -7.43
N SER A 271 8.12 -3.97 -7.65
CA SER A 271 8.15 -3.37 -8.99
C SER A 271 9.27 -2.34 -9.16
N ASN A 272 9.85 -2.28 -10.36
CA ASN A 272 10.78 -1.21 -10.75
C ASN A 272 10.05 0.09 -11.14
N SER A 273 8.80 -0.02 -11.60
CA SER A 273 8.06 1.06 -12.28
C SER A 273 6.94 1.66 -11.43
N ASP A 274 6.74 1.20 -10.19
CA ASP A 274 5.68 1.68 -9.30
C ASP A 274 6.03 1.54 -7.80
N ARG A 275 5.09 1.97 -6.95
CA ARG A 275 5.22 2.10 -5.50
C ARG A 275 5.19 0.77 -4.72
N ARG A 276 5.08 -0.40 -5.35
CA ARG A 276 4.90 -1.69 -4.64
C ARG A 276 6.16 -2.20 -3.97
N ASP A 277 6.03 -2.46 -2.67
CA ASP A 277 6.97 -3.21 -1.84
C ASP A 277 6.22 -4.36 -1.14
N THR A 278 6.92 -5.30 -0.52
CA THR A 278 6.32 -6.29 0.38
C THR A 278 7.15 -6.44 1.64
N LEU A 279 6.49 -6.62 2.78
CA LEU A 279 7.10 -7.02 4.04
C LEU A 279 6.69 -8.47 4.34
N TRP A 280 7.67 -9.37 4.32
CA TRP A 280 7.50 -10.78 4.65
C TRP A 280 8.18 -11.09 5.98
N HIS A 281 7.54 -11.85 6.86
CA HIS A 281 8.22 -12.38 8.04
C HIS A 281 7.64 -13.67 8.59
N TRP A 282 8.48 -14.40 9.35
CA TRP A 282 8.13 -15.67 9.97
C TRP A 282 9.08 -16.04 11.11
N CYS A 283 8.57 -16.86 12.05
CA CYS A 283 9.31 -17.36 13.19
C CYS A 283 10.30 -18.47 12.79
N THR A 284 11.58 -18.33 13.16
CA THR A 284 12.65 -19.29 12.80
C THR A 284 12.32 -20.72 13.25
N CYS A 285 11.69 -20.87 14.43
CA CYS A 285 11.23 -22.16 14.93
C CYS A 285 10.22 -22.86 14.00
N LEU A 286 9.34 -22.15 13.30
CA LEU A 286 8.32 -22.77 12.44
C LEU A 286 8.93 -23.54 11.25
N ALA A 287 10.09 -23.10 10.76
CA ALA A 287 10.86 -23.87 9.78
C ALA A 287 11.49 -25.11 10.46
N MET A 288 12.02 -24.96 11.67
CA MET A 288 12.66 -26.06 12.41
C MET A 288 11.67 -27.17 12.83
N GLU A 289 10.44 -26.82 13.23
CA GLU A 289 9.36 -27.80 13.50
C GLU A 289 9.04 -28.66 12.26
N ARG A 290 9.31 -28.15 11.06
CA ARG A 290 9.07 -28.80 9.76
C ARG A 290 10.33 -29.39 9.11
N GLY A 291 11.51 -29.25 9.73
CA GLY A 291 12.79 -29.64 9.12
C GLY A 291 13.21 -28.78 7.92
N GLU A 292 12.65 -27.58 7.75
CA GLU A 292 12.86 -26.69 6.60
C GLU A 292 13.95 -25.64 6.85
N PHE A 293 14.67 -25.26 5.79
CA PHE A 293 15.55 -24.08 5.82
C PHE A 293 14.74 -22.77 5.68
N CYS A 294 13.75 -22.72 4.79
CA CYS A 294 12.85 -21.59 4.62
C CYS A 294 11.43 -22.00 4.99
N TYR A 295 10.76 -21.25 5.88
CA TYR A 295 9.40 -21.62 6.27
C TYR A 295 8.41 -21.44 5.11
N THR A 296 7.85 -22.54 4.64
CA THR A 296 6.87 -22.56 3.53
C THR A 296 5.41 -22.48 3.97
N GLY A 297 5.15 -22.46 5.29
CA GLY A 297 3.79 -22.48 5.84
C GLY A 297 3.10 -21.11 5.91
N ASN A 298 2.27 -20.94 6.95
CA ASN A 298 1.40 -19.78 7.14
C ASN A 298 2.18 -18.53 7.63
N SER A 299 3.12 -18.06 6.82
CA SER A 299 3.97 -16.90 7.08
C SER A 299 3.23 -15.57 6.88
N HIS A 300 3.71 -14.49 7.51
CA HIS A 300 3.08 -13.18 7.39
C HIS A 300 3.53 -12.48 6.10
N VAL A 301 2.63 -12.36 5.11
CA VAL A 301 2.87 -11.63 3.86
C VAL A 301 2.10 -10.32 3.84
N LYS A 302 2.84 -9.21 3.66
CA LYS A 302 2.27 -7.86 3.74
C LYS A 302 2.63 -7.04 2.50
N PRO A 303 1.79 -7.08 1.45
CA PRO A 303 1.82 -6.11 0.36
C PRO A 303 1.81 -4.65 0.87
N LEU A 304 2.65 -3.80 0.28
CA LEU A 304 2.84 -2.39 0.64
C LEU A 304 2.80 -1.49 -0.59
N MET A 305 2.31 -0.26 -0.42
CA MET A 305 2.42 0.83 -1.38
C MET A 305 3.17 2.00 -0.73
N GLN A 306 4.30 2.42 -1.30
CA GLN A 306 5.09 3.55 -0.81
C GLN A 306 4.26 4.85 -0.75
N ILE A 307 4.33 5.53 0.38
CA ILE A 307 3.90 6.92 0.53
C ILE A 307 5.08 7.79 0.06
N ILE A 308 4.81 8.60 -0.96
CA ILE A 308 5.79 9.48 -1.59
C ILE A 308 5.16 10.88 -1.64
N ASP A 309 5.85 11.90 -1.13
CA ASP A 309 5.32 13.27 -1.07
C ASP A 309 5.50 14.05 -2.38
N ASP A 310 5.00 15.28 -2.43
CA ASP A 310 5.09 16.15 -3.62
C ASP A 310 6.52 16.46 -4.09
N LYS A 311 7.54 16.38 -3.21
CA LYS A 311 8.96 16.49 -3.58
C LYS A 311 9.57 15.12 -3.93
N GLY A 312 8.73 14.10 -4.02
CA GLY A 312 9.11 12.73 -4.20
C GLY A 312 9.78 12.10 -2.97
N ALA A 313 9.79 12.71 -1.78
CA ALA A 313 10.44 12.09 -0.63
C ALA A 313 9.67 10.84 -0.19
N PHE A 314 10.37 9.79 0.23
CA PHE A 314 9.74 8.61 0.85
C PHE A 314 9.25 8.99 2.27
N ARG A 315 8.02 8.60 2.62
CA ARG A 315 7.33 8.95 3.88
C ARG A 315 6.71 7.74 4.60
N GLY A 316 7.03 6.52 4.15
CA GLY A 316 6.48 5.28 4.68
C GLY A 316 5.66 4.47 3.67
N TRP A 317 4.67 3.72 4.15
CA TRP A 317 3.77 2.88 3.36
C TRP A 317 2.33 2.90 3.90
N VAL A 318 1.37 2.67 3.01
CA VAL A 318 0.14 1.95 3.38
C VAL A 318 0.30 0.49 3.00
N GLY A 319 -0.37 -0.42 3.71
CA GLY A 319 -0.22 -1.84 3.45
C GLY A 319 -1.40 -2.67 3.92
N ALA A 320 -1.50 -3.86 3.36
CA ALA A 320 -2.44 -4.89 3.78
C ALA A 320 -1.66 -6.12 4.28
N GLU A 321 -2.24 -6.89 5.18
CA GLU A 321 -1.83 -8.28 5.40
C GLU A 321 -2.88 -9.19 4.76
N ALA A 322 -2.43 -10.18 3.99
CA ALA A 322 -3.27 -11.16 3.29
C ALA A 322 -2.64 -12.56 3.41
N SER A 323 -2.46 -13.00 4.66
CA SER A 323 -1.76 -14.22 5.02
C SER A 323 -2.77 -15.37 5.15
N PHE A 324 -3.12 -16.01 4.03
CA PHE A 324 -4.06 -17.13 4.04
C PHE A 324 -3.42 -18.45 4.46
N SER A 325 -4.07 -19.18 5.36
CA SER A 325 -3.75 -20.57 5.67
C SER A 325 -4.16 -21.48 4.52
N THR A 326 -3.51 -22.65 4.37
CA THR A 326 -3.96 -23.72 3.46
C THR A 326 -4.99 -24.64 4.12
N GLY A 327 -5.10 -24.62 5.45
CA GLY A 327 -6.11 -25.37 6.21
C GLY A 327 -7.30 -24.49 6.59
N SER A 328 -7.48 -24.27 7.89
CA SER A 328 -8.62 -23.50 8.43
C SER A 328 -8.52 -21.99 8.16
N ARG A 329 -9.64 -21.37 7.74
CA ARG A 329 -9.81 -19.91 7.64
C ARG A 329 -9.60 -19.20 8.98
N ALA A 330 -9.80 -19.89 10.10
CA ALA A 330 -9.53 -19.32 11.44
C ALA A 330 -8.05 -18.99 11.65
N ALA A 331 -7.14 -19.63 10.91
CA ALA A 331 -5.71 -19.36 10.93
C ALA A 331 -5.28 -18.32 9.87
N ASP A 332 -6.20 -17.75 9.09
CA ASP A 332 -5.86 -16.62 8.23
C ASP A 332 -5.49 -15.40 9.09
N MET A 333 -4.64 -14.53 8.55
CA MET A 333 -4.29 -13.26 9.19
C MET A 333 -4.45 -12.16 8.15
N MET A 334 -5.30 -11.18 8.46
CA MET A 334 -5.65 -10.10 7.54
C MET A 334 -5.56 -8.77 8.24
N ALA A 335 -5.01 -7.75 7.59
CA ALA A 335 -4.89 -6.44 8.21
C ALA A 335 -4.97 -5.31 7.18
N VAL A 336 -5.36 -4.14 7.66
CA VAL A 336 -5.10 -2.86 6.99
C VAL A 336 -4.26 -2.01 7.92
N PHE A 337 -3.24 -1.36 7.37
CA PHE A 337 -2.31 -0.58 8.18
C PHE A 337 -1.63 0.54 7.39
N ARG A 338 -1.03 1.45 8.14
CA ARG A 338 -0.09 2.46 7.66
C ARG A 338 1.15 2.44 8.52
N ILE A 339 2.31 2.70 7.91
CA ILE A 339 3.62 2.82 8.56
C ILE A 339 4.20 4.14 8.04
N THR A 340 4.23 5.20 8.82
CA THR A 340 4.49 6.56 8.29
C THR A 340 5.00 7.53 9.36
N ASP A 341 5.65 8.62 8.93
CA ASP A 341 6.05 9.74 9.79
C ASP A 341 4.91 10.76 10.03
N PHE A 342 3.85 10.75 9.21
CA PHE A 342 2.71 11.66 9.30
C PHE A 342 1.40 10.91 9.61
N ARG A 343 0.75 11.19 10.75
CA ARG A 343 -0.37 10.41 11.30
C ARG A 343 -1.52 11.22 11.85
#